data_AF-A0A1A7C2K3-F1
#
_entry.id   AF-A0A1A7C2K3-F1
#
_cell.length_a   1.000
_cell.length_b   1.000
_cell.length_c   1.000
_cell.angle_alpha   90.00
_cell.angle_beta   90.00
_cell.angle_gamma   90.00
#
_symmetry.space_group_name_H-M   'P 1'
#
loop_
_entity.id
_entity.type
_entity.pdbx_description
1 polymer ?
#
loop_
_entity_poly.entity_id
_entity_poly.type
_entity_poly.pdbx_seq_one_letter_code
_entity_poly.pdbx_strand_id
1 'polypeptide(L)'
;MAEEKPITETSSYGKDTPVGRPDIDGRAGVFVPTDEFDINNSTTFRKGAGIVGFGNHDGTLTVYFESNRFDESSLHKWENKARKAYDRMVMGAPTVSKGKFDARFLEQVGIIDGMGINLKQPERLAQWLAMSNLPDTAPEEPVVRWKNR
;
A
#
# COMPACT_ATOMS: atom_id res chain seq x y z
N MET A 1 35.27 -19.18 -20.00
CA MET A 1 33.95 -19.58 -19.45
C MET A 1 33.32 -18.31 -18.96
N ALA A 2 32.24 -17.86 -19.59
CA ALA A 2 31.56 -16.63 -19.18
C ALA A 2 30.64 -16.99 -18.02
N GLU A 3 30.85 -16.36 -16.86
CA GLU A 3 29.94 -16.45 -15.72
C GLU A 3 28.55 -15.94 -16.14
N GLU A 4 27.61 -16.87 -16.27
CA GLU A 4 26.20 -16.58 -16.44
C GLU A 4 25.70 -15.96 -15.12
N LYS A 5 25.53 -14.62 -15.13
CA LYS A 5 24.84 -13.92 -14.04
C LYS A 5 23.42 -14.50 -13.96
N PRO A 6 22.96 -14.96 -12.78
CA PRO A 6 21.61 -15.45 -12.64
C PRO A 6 20.66 -14.29 -12.98
N ILE A 7 19.77 -14.55 -13.94
CA ILE A 7 18.59 -13.75 -14.20
C ILE A 7 17.90 -13.49 -12.85
N THR A 8 18.11 -12.29 -12.32
CA THR A 8 17.43 -11.85 -11.12
C THR A 8 15.96 -11.82 -11.50
N GLU A 9 15.17 -12.79 -11.04
CA GLU A 9 13.72 -12.79 -11.17
C GLU A 9 13.23 -11.43 -10.68
N THR A 10 13.02 -10.54 -11.65
CA THR A 10 12.72 -9.15 -11.38
C THR A 10 11.27 -9.21 -10.97
N SER A 11 11.07 -9.24 -9.66
CA SER A 11 9.78 -9.37 -9.03
C SER A 11 8.96 -8.21 -9.51
N SER A 12 8.09 -8.50 -10.47
CA SER A 12 7.30 -7.50 -11.14
C SER A 12 6.14 -7.22 -10.21
N TYR A 13 6.05 -5.97 -9.76
CA TYR A 13 4.82 -5.49 -9.12
C TYR A 13 3.61 -5.85 -9.99
N GLY A 14 2.45 -6.06 -9.37
CA GLY A 14 1.26 -6.61 -10.03
C GLY A 14 0.96 -5.90 -11.36
N LYS A 15 0.43 -6.62 -12.36
CA LYS A 15 0.15 -6.10 -13.73
C LYS A 15 -0.63 -4.79 -13.76
N ASP A 16 -1.38 -4.48 -12.70
CA ASP A 16 -2.19 -3.27 -12.57
C ASP A 16 -1.54 -2.15 -11.76
N THR A 17 -0.34 -2.35 -11.20
CA THR A 17 0.36 -1.32 -10.42
C THR A 17 0.80 -0.19 -11.35
N PRO A 18 0.33 1.05 -11.16
CA PRO A 18 0.75 2.18 -11.96
C PRO A 18 2.24 2.46 -11.80
N VAL A 19 2.92 2.84 -12.88
CA VAL A 19 4.34 3.20 -12.88
C VAL A 19 4.48 4.72 -12.82
N GLY A 20 5.34 5.21 -11.92
CA GLY A 20 5.52 6.64 -11.67
C GLY A 20 4.55 7.21 -10.63
N ARG A 21 4.95 8.31 -10.01
CA ARG A 21 4.13 8.97 -8.99
C ARG A 21 2.84 9.49 -9.63
N PRO A 22 1.66 9.16 -9.10
CA PRO A 22 0.41 9.73 -9.59
C PRO A 22 0.33 11.23 -9.29
N ASP A 23 -0.27 11.97 -10.22
CA ASP A 23 -0.76 13.33 -9.98
C ASP A 23 -2.05 13.29 -9.15
N ILE A 24 -2.62 14.46 -8.85
CA ILE A 24 -3.92 14.58 -8.18
C ILE A 24 -4.97 13.78 -8.96
N ASP A 25 -5.71 12.91 -8.25
CA ASP A 25 -6.66 11.92 -8.78
C ASP A 25 -6.06 10.76 -9.59
N GLY A 26 -4.74 10.74 -9.76
CA GLY A 26 -4.04 9.65 -10.43
C GLY A 26 -4.17 8.34 -9.65
N ARG A 27 -4.04 7.22 -10.36
CA ARG A 27 -4.18 5.89 -9.78
C ARG A 27 -2.91 5.46 -9.05
N ALA A 28 -3.09 4.71 -7.96
CA ALA A 28 -2.02 4.00 -7.26
C ALA A 28 -2.47 2.59 -6.84
N GLY A 29 -1.49 1.73 -6.59
CA GLY A 29 -1.74 0.42 -6.00
C GLY A 29 -2.03 0.53 -4.50
N VAL A 30 -2.89 -0.36 -4.01
CA VAL A 30 -3.12 -0.63 -2.59
C VAL A 30 -2.43 -1.95 -2.27
N PHE A 31 -1.65 -1.98 -1.19
CA PHE A 31 -0.81 -3.12 -0.86
C PHE A 31 -1.02 -3.63 0.56
N VAL A 32 -0.67 -4.89 0.77
CA VAL A 32 -0.47 -5.50 2.10
C VAL A 32 0.91 -6.17 2.14
N PRO A 33 1.54 -6.30 3.32
CA PRO A 33 2.78 -7.06 3.44
C PRO A 33 2.57 -8.54 3.09
N THR A 34 3.53 -9.14 2.40
CA THR A 34 3.59 -10.60 2.21
C THR A 34 4.21 -11.28 3.43
N ASP A 35 4.13 -12.62 3.47
CA ASP A 35 4.80 -13.43 4.51
C ASP A 35 6.33 -13.28 4.50
N GLU A 36 6.92 -12.85 3.38
CA GLU A 36 8.36 -12.56 3.27
C GLU A 36 8.76 -11.26 3.98
N PHE A 37 7.82 -10.36 4.27
CA PHE A 37 8.11 -9.15 5.00
C PHE A 37 8.14 -9.44 6.51
N ASP A 38 9.32 -9.29 7.12
CA ASP A 38 9.48 -9.48 8.57
C ASP A 38 8.80 -8.36 9.36
N ILE A 39 7.51 -8.54 9.58
CA ILE A 39 6.69 -7.53 10.23
C ILE A 39 6.89 -7.45 11.74
N ASN A 40 7.39 -8.51 12.36
CA ASN A 40 7.58 -8.54 13.80
C ASN A 40 8.85 -7.79 14.21
N ASN A 41 9.85 -7.75 13.32
CA ASN A 41 11.10 -7.03 13.57
C ASN A 41 11.18 -5.69 12.80
N SER A 42 10.31 -5.45 11.82
CA SER A 42 10.29 -4.18 11.10
C SER A 42 9.58 -3.07 11.89
N THR A 43 10.20 -1.89 11.93
CA THR A 43 9.58 -0.66 12.46
C THR A 43 8.86 0.15 11.38
N THR A 44 8.90 -0.32 10.13
CA THR A 44 8.46 0.46 8.96
C THR A 44 6.95 0.46 8.82
N PHE A 45 6.33 -0.72 8.70
CA PHE A 45 4.87 -0.85 8.70
C PHE A 45 4.42 -1.31 10.07
N ARG A 46 3.67 -0.47 10.79
CA ARG A 46 2.94 -0.95 11.97
C ARG A 46 1.73 -1.77 11.51
N LYS A 47 1.35 -2.72 12.35
CA LYS A 47 0.16 -3.56 12.18
C LYS A 47 -1.08 -2.71 11.85
N GLY A 48 -1.79 -3.09 10.78
CA GLY A 48 -2.99 -2.43 10.29
C GLY A 48 -2.77 -1.09 9.58
N ALA A 49 -1.56 -0.83 9.07
CA ALA A 49 -1.30 0.32 8.23
C ALA A 49 -2.07 0.25 6.90
N GLY A 50 -2.50 1.42 6.41
CA GLY A 50 -2.88 1.60 5.00
C GLY A 50 -1.62 1.85 4.18
N ILE A 51 -1.37 1.02 3.16
CA ILE A 51 -0.18 1.09 2.32
C ILE A 51 -0.62 1.31 0.87
N VAL A 52 -0.09 2.36 0.25
CA VAL A 52 -0.39 2.72 -1.14
C VAL A 52 0.91 3.06 -1.87
N GLY A 53 0.97 2.86 -3.18
CA GLY A 53 2.22 3.11 -3.90
C GLY A 53 2.14 2.95 -5.39
N PHE A 54 3.30 3.13 -6.02
CA PHE A 54 3.48 3.00 -7.46
C PHE A 54 4.80 2.28 -7.77
N GLY A 55 4.85 1.67 -8.95
CA GLY A 55 6.03 1.02 -9.49
C GLY A 55 7.08 2.03 -9.95
N ASN A 56 8.34 1.68 -9.75
CA ASN A 56 9.48 2.39 -10.30
C ASN A 56 9.99 1.65 -11.56
N HIS A 57 10.69 2.37 -12.43
CA HIS A 57 11.28 1.79 -13.65
C HIS A 57 12.35 0.73 -13.38
N ASP A 58 12.91 0.70 -12.17
CA ASP A 58 13.91 -0.28 -11.73
C ASP A 58 13.30 -1.54 -11.11
N GLY A 59 11.98 -1.73 -11.20
CA GLY A 59 11.28 -2.91 -10.67
C GLY A 59 10.87 -2.83 -9.20
N THR A 60 11.28 -1.78 -8.48
CA THR A 60 10.90 -1.59 -7.08
C THR A 60 9.57 -0.84 -6.93
N LEU A 61 9.04 -0.80 -5.71
CA LEU A 61 7.86 -0.01 -5.34
C LEU A 61 8.28 1.21 -4.52
N THR A 62 7.70 2.37 -4.84
CA THR A 62 7.67 3.52 -3.92
C THR A 62 6.32 3.51 -3.22
N VAL A 63 6.31 3.41 -1.90
CA VAL A 63 5.08 3.34 -1.11
C VAL A 63 5.03 4.43 -0.05
N TYR A 64 3.79 4.87 0.21
CA TYR A 64 3.38 5.73 1.29
C TYR A 64 2.50 4.92 2.22
N PHE A 65 2.59 5.19 3.52
CA PHE A 65 1.82 4.45 4.51
C PHE A 65 1.30 5.34 5.64
N GLU A 66 0.24 4.90 6.30
CA GLU A 66 -0.29 5.53 7.50
C GLU A 66 -0.73 4.45 8.49
N SER A 67 -0.28 4.58 9.74
CA SER A 67 -0.51 3.61 10.80
C SER A 67 -1.32 4.18 11.96
N ASN A 68 -1.76 5.44 11.86
CA ASN A 68 -2.38 6.19 12.93
C ASN A 68 -1.50 6.27 14.20
N ARG A 69 -0.22 6.63 14.04
CA ARG A 69 0.75 6.65 15.15
C ARG A 69 0.34 7.56 16.32
N PHE A 70 -0.45 8.58 16.03
CA PHE A 70 -0.89 9.59 17.00
C PHE A 70 -2.32 9.39 17.50
N ASP A 71 -2.93 8.25 17.17
CA ASP A 71 -4.29 7.89 17.60
C ASP A 71 -5.34 8.97 17.24
N GLU A 72 -5.26 9.49 16.01
CA GLU A 72 -6.23 10.42 15.46
C GLU A 72 -7.56 9.69 15.22
N SER A 73 -8.65 10.18 15.83
CA SER A 73 -9.96 9.51 15.76
C SER A 73 -10.51 9.35 14.34
N SER A 74 -10.13 10.25 13.43
CA SER A 74 -10.51 10.19 12.01
C SER A 74 -9.83 9.05 11.25
N LEU A 75 -8.79 8.41 11.81
CA LEU A 75 -7.98 7.38 11.17
C LEU A 75 -8.18 5.98 11.76
N HIS A 76 -9.23 5.75 12.56
CA HIS A 76 -9.53 4.41 13.06
C HIS A 76 -9.86 3.43 11.93
N LYS A 77 -10.65 3.86 10.94
CA LYS A 77 -10.98 3.06 9.75
C LYS A 77 -9.78 2.93 8.82
N TRP A 78 -9.54 1.72 8.30
CA TRP A 78 -8.36 1.44 7.48
C TRP A 78 -8.35 2.24 6.18
N GLU A 79 -9.51 2.44 5.55
CA GLU A 79 -9.65 3.22 4.31
C GLU A 79 -9.22 4.68 4.52
N ASN A 80 -9.40 5.25 5.72
CA ASN A 80 -8.98 6.61 6.03
C ASN A 80 -7.44 6.71 6.16
N LYS A 81 -6.79 5.67 6.67
CA LYS A 81 -5.32 5.57 6.67
C LYS A 81 -4.79 5.49 5.24
N ALA A 82 -5.36 4.60 4.42
CA ALA A 82 -5.00 4.46 3.01
C ALA A 82 -5.20 5.77 2.24
N ARG A 83 -6.31 6.47 2.47
CA ARG A 83 -6.58 7.80 1.89
C ARG A 83 -5.54 8.83 2.32
N LYS A 84 -5.22 8.96 3.61
CA LYS A 84 -4.20 9.91 4.10
C LYS A 84 -2.81 9.63 3.50
N ALA A 85 -2.45 8.36 3.33
CA ALA A 85 -1.21 7.97 2.65
C ALA A 85 -1.23 8.35 1.16
N TYR A 86 -2.37 8.15 0.49
CA TYR A 86 -2.59 8.51 -0.91
C TYR A 86 -2.51 10.03 -1.13
N ASP A 87 -3.19 10.81 -0.31
CA ASP A 87 -3.18 12.27 -0.37
C ASP A 87 -1.75 12.81 -0.26
N ARG A 88 -0.94 12.29 0.67
CA ARG A 88 0.49 12.65 0.79
C ARG A 88 1.30 12.29 -0.45
N MET A 89 0.99 11.16 -1.08
CA MET A 89 1.68 10.69 -2.28
C MET A 89 1.40 11.59 -3.48
N VAL A 90 0.13 11.87 -3.77
CA VAL A 90 -0.25 12.72 -4.93
C VAL A 90 0.17 14.16 -4.76
N MET A 91 0.16 14.69 -3.53
CA MET A 91 0.67 16.03 -3.23
C MET A 91 2.20 16.09 -3.19
N GLY A 92 2.90 14.94 -3.24
CA GLY A 92 4.34 14.90 -3.08
C GLY A 92 4.83 15.45 -1.74
N ALA A 93 4.00 15.35 -0.69
CA ALA A 93 4.25 15.97 0.59
C ALA A 93 5.51 15.36 1.27
N PRO A 94 6.35 16.17 1.93
CA PRO A 94 7.45 15.65 2.73
C PRO A 94 6.89 14.81 3.89
N THR A 95 7.30 13.55 3.98
CA THR A 95 6.86 12.63 5.03
C THR A 95 7.91 11.57 5.34
N VAL A 96 7.96 11.14 6.59
CA VAL A 96 8.76 9.98 7.03
C VAL A 96 8.03 8.66 6.79
N SER A 97 6.74 8.70 6.48
CA SER A 97 5.92 7.52 6.19
C SER A 97 5.92 7.17 4.70
N LYS A 98 7.14 7.07 4.16
CA LYS A 98 7.44 6.77 2.75
C LYS A 98 8.68 5.87 2.69
N GLY A 99 8.69 4.91 1.77
CA GLY A 99 9.88 4.09 1.53
C GLY A 99 9.91 3.47 0.13
N LYS A 100 11.07 2.89 -0.20
CA LYS A 100 11.30 2.12 -1.43
C LYS A 100 11.48 0.65 -1.06
N PHE A 101 10.74 -0.25 -1.69
CA PHE A 101 10.70 -1.66 -1.35
C PHE A 101 10.84 -2.54 -2.58
N ASP A 102 11.40 -3.74 -2.39
CA ASP A 102 11.28 -4.82 -3.37
C ASP A 102 9.80 -5.22 -3.50
N ALA A 103 9.34 -5.48 -4.72
CA ALA A 103 7.96 -5.83 -4.97
C ALA A 103 7.53 -7.16 -4.30
N ARG A 104 8.48 -8.06 -3.98
CA ARG A 104 8.19 -9.32 -3.27
C ARG A 104 7.61 -9.15 -1.89
N PHE A 105 7.95 -8.05 -1.22
CA PHE A 105 7.51 -7.81 0.15
C PHE A 105 6.07 -7.30 0.24
N LEU A 106 5.45 -6.95 -0.88
CA LEU A 106 4.15 -6.28 -0.91
C LEU A 106 3.25 -6.90 -1.98
N GLU A 107 2.10 -7.42 -1.55
CA GLU A 107 1.07 -7.94 -2.44
C GLU A 107 0.06 -6.82 -2.77
N GLN A 108 -0.22 -6.60 -4.06
CA GLN A 108 -1.24 -5.67 -4.48
C GLN A 108 -2.64 -6.27 -4.28
N VAL A 109 -3.45 -5.63 -3.44
CA VAL A 109 -4.83 -6.07 -3.13
C VAL A 109 -5.89 -5.19 -3.77
N GLY A 110 -5.50 -4.06 -4.36
CA GLY A 110 -6.44 -3.14 -4.99
C GLY A 110 -5.79 -1.93 -5.66
N ILE A 111 -6.64 -0.96 -5.99
CA ILE A 111 -6.28 0.34 -6.56
C ILE A 111 -6.97 1.43 -5.73
N ILE A 112 -6.30 2.57 -5.60
CA ILE A 112 -6.83 3.81 -5.03
C ILE A 112 -6.66 4.95 -6.03
N ASP A 113 -7.63 5.86 -6.09
CA ASP A 113 -7.60 7.08 -6.88
C ASP A 113 -8.43 8.20 -6.24
N GLY A 114 -8.64 9.30 -6.98
CA GLY A 114 -9.42 10.45 -6.54
C GLY A 114 -10.91 10.18 -6.31
N MET A 115 -11.44 9.01 -6.68
CA MET A 115 -12.84 8.62 -6.47
C MET A 115 -13.02 7.65 -5.29
N GLY A 116 -12.03 6.79 -5.04
CA GLY A 116 -12.20 5.74 -4.05
C GLY A 116 -11.08 4.72 -3.97
N ILE A 117 -11.37 3.63 -3.25
CA ILE A 117 -10.60 2.38 -3.28
C ILE A 117 -11.45 1.33 -3.98
N ASN A 118 -10.80 0.54 -4.82
CA ASN A 118 -11.35 -0.70 -5.38
C ASN A 118 -10.43 -1.87 -4.98
N LEU A 119 -10.89 -2.69 -4.04
CA LEU A 119 -10.21 -3.90 -3.59
C LEU A 119 -10.52 -5.06 -4.54
N LYS A 120 -9.47 -5.61 -5.16
CA LYS A 120 -9.54 -6.83 -5.97
C LYS A 120 -9.44 -8.10 -5.13
N GLN A 121 -8.75 -8.02 -3.98
CA GLN A 121 -8.52 -9.12 -3.05
C GLN A 121 -8.88 -8.70 -1.61
N PRO A 122 -10.17 -8.46 -1.29
CA PRO A 122 -10.59 -8.03 0.04
C PRO A 122 -10.23 -9.04 1.14
N GLU A 123 -10.15 -10.33 0.82
CA GLU A 123 -9.74 -11.41 1.73
C GLU A 123 -8.29 -11.27 2.21
N ARG A 124 -7.38 -10.80 1.35
CA ARG A 124 -5.98 -10.53 1.72
C ARG A 124 -5.89 -9.34 2.69
N LEU A 125 -6.69 -8.31 2.45
CA LEU A 125 -6.81 -7.19 3.38
C LEU A 125 -7.39 -7.65 4.72
N ALA A 126 -8.44 -8.48 4.71
CA ALA A 126 -9.04 -9.00 5.94
C ALA A 126 -8.03 -9.83 6.75
N GLN A 127 -7.23 -10.68 6.09
CA GLN A 127 -6.14 -11.42 6.73
C GLN A 127 -5.11 -10.48 7.35
N TRP A 128 -4.67 -9.46 6.61
CA TRP A 128 -3.75 -8.43 7.11
C TRP A 128 -4.26 -7.74 8.38
N LEU A 129 -5.54 -7.36 8.39
CA LEU A 129 -6.18 -6.71 9.54
C LEU A 129 -6.40 -7.67 10.71
N ALA A 130 -6.70 -8.95 10.45
CA ALA A 130 -6.84 -9.96 11.49
C ALA A 130 -5.50 -10.25 12.19
N MET A 131 -4.40 -10.43 11.43
CA MET A 131 -3.04 -10.56 11.99
C MET A 131 -2.60 -9.32 12.77
N SER A 132 -3.21 -8.18 12.44
CA SER A 132 -3.01 -6.89 13.09
C SER A 132 -3.90 -6.66 14.32
N ASN A 133 -4.80 -7.59 14.65
CA ASN A 133 -5.82 -7.45 15.70
C ASN A 133 -6.71 -6.21 15.52
N LEU A 134 -7.07 -5.89 14.27
CA LEU A 134 -7.90 -4.75 13.88
C LEU A 134 -8.99 -5.10 12.83
N PRO A 135 -9.68 -6.26 12.90
CA PRO A 135 -10.66 -6.66 11.88
C PRO A 135 -11.85 -5.70 11.76
N ASP A 136 -12.22 -5.03 12.86
CA ASP A 136 -13.29 -4.03 12.95
C ASP A 136 -13.00 -2.72 12.16
N THR A 137 -11.74 -2.53 11.77
CA THR A 137 -11.30 -1.38 10.98
C THR A 137 -11.43 -1.59 9.48
N ALA A 138 -11.77 -2.81 9.04
CA ALA A 138 -11.92 -3.14 7.63
C ALA A 138 -13.03 -2.31 6.95
N PRO A 139 -12.88 -2.03 5.64
CA PRO A 139 -13.98 -1.49 4.84
C PRO A 139 -15.21 -2.40 4.87
N GLU A 140 -16.40 -1.80 4.88
CA GLU A 140 -17.67 -2.54 4.84
C GLU A 140 -17.89 -3.23 3.48
N GLU A 141 -17.39 -2.62 2.41
CA GLU A 141 -17.51 -3.11 1.04
C GLU A 141 -16.16 -3.09 0.30
N PRO A 142 -15.94 -3.96 -0.71
CA PRO A 142 -14.73 -3.95 -1.53
C PRO A 142 -14.50 -2.64 -2.30
N VAL A 143 -15.56 -1.86 -2.52
CA VAL A 143 -15.50 -0.56 -3.20
C VAL A 143 -15.83 0.52 -2.19
N VAL A 144 -14.82 1.31 -1.82
CA VAL A 144 -14.99 2.48 -0.94
C VAL A 144 -15.05 3.73 -1.80
N ARG A 145 -16.11 4.52 -1.69
CA ARG A 145 -16.23 5.81 -2.38
C ARG A 145 -15.95 6.95 -1.41
N TRP A 146 -15.22 7.96 -1.87
CA TRP A 146 -15.03 9.18 -1.08
C TRP A 146 -16.34 9.94 -0.98
N LYS A 147 -16.85 10.09 0.24
CA LYS A 147 -18.01 10.93 0.52
C LYS A 147 -17.58 12.38 0.32
N ASN A 148 -18.01 12.96 -0.79
CA ASN A 148 -17.81 14.34 -1.24
C ASN A 148 -16.39 14.66 -1.75
N ARG A 149 -16.36 15.14 -2.99
CA ARG A 149 -15.32 16.02 -3.49
C ARG A 149 -15.93 17.41 -3.68
#